data_AF-A0A8H7QZM7-F1
#
_entry.id   AF-A0A8H7QZM7-F1
#
_cell.length_a   1.000
_cell.length_b   1.000
_cell.length_c   1.000
_cell.angle_alpha   90.00
_cell.angle_beta   90.00
_cell.angle_gamma   90.00
#
_symmetry.space_group_name_H-M   'P 1'
#
loop_
_entity.id
_entity.type
_entity.pdbx_description
1 polymer ?
#
loop_
_entity_poly.entity_id
_entity_poly.type
_entity_poly.pdbx_seq_one_letter_code
_entity_poly.pdbx_strand_id
1 'polypeptide(L)'
;MIKVLCVLDSIVNGTSIARLLQSEKVSLVQIAYDTNVWLLRLNKFDKNSLPSSLKILLQSEAIMKIGRAVSDDLKKLERDFGLEESHGKLELGNYCKNKGAINKASYGLEYICAVVLKRSYQKTAIHLKYDYRKNDG
;
A
#
# COMPACT_ATOMS: atom_id res chain seq x y z
N MET A 1 -22.21 -1.72 -0.05
CA MET A 1 -21.35 -0.59 -0.49
C MET A 1 -19.91 -0.97 -0.21
N ILE A 2 -19.11 -1.33 -1.23
CA ILE A 2 -17.74 -1.82 -1.05
C ILE A 2 -16.82 -0.60 -0.96
N LYS A 3 -16.30 -0.32 0.24
CA LYS A 3 -15.26 0.69 0.46
C LYS A 3 -13.93 0.04 0.09
N VAL A 4 -13.41 0.39 -1.09
CA VAL A 4 -12.14 -0.11 -1.62
C VAL A 4 -11.02 0.79 -1.10
N LEU A 5 -10.09 0.21 -0.34
CA LEU A 5 -8.85 0.86 0.12
C LEU A 5 -7.65 0.12 -0.47
N CYS A 6 -6.98 0.72 -1.47
CA CYS A 6 -5.80 0.24 -2.24
C CYS A 6 -4.53 1.01 -1.83
N VAL A 7 -3.25 0.64 -2.00
CA VAL A 7 -2.44 -0.60 -2.18
C VAL A 7 -1.12 -0.21 -1.53
N LEU A 8 -0.55 -1.05 -0.67
CA LEU A 8 0.67 -0.70 0.08
C LEU A 8 1.94 -1.08 -0.72
N ASP A 9 2.47 -0.19 -1.55
CA ASP A 9 3.82 -0.38 -2.09
C ASP A 9 4.85 0.26 -1.13
N SER A 10 5.61 -0.58 -0.41
CA SER A 10 6.65 -0.10 0.51
C SER A 10 7.92 0.24 -0.28
N ILE A 11 8.19 1.53 -0.49
CA ILE A 11 9.44 1.98 -1.10
C ILE A 11 10.56 1.97 -0.06
N VAL A 12 11.66 1.32 -0.42
CA VAL A 12 12.86 1.03 0.37
C VAL A 12 13.97 1.98 -0.12
N ASN A 13 14.61 2.74 0.78
CA ASN A 13 15.72 3.66 0.50
C ASN A 13 17.08 3.00 0.81
N GLY A 14 17.74 2.45 -0.21
CA GLY A 14 19.05 1.80 -0.07
C GLY A 14 20.25 2.74 -0.16
N THR A 15 21.31 2.42 0.60
CA THR A 15 22.75 2.38 0.22
C THR A 15 23.64 2.15 1.46
N SER A 16 23.94 0.89 1.80
CA SER A 16 25.16 0.43 2.52
C SER A 16 25.13 -1.09 2.65
N ILE A 17 26.29 -1.76 2.51
CA ILE A 17 26.42 -3.23 2.51
C ILE A 17 26.03 -3.86 3.86
N ALA A 18 26.11 -3.12 4.97
CA ALA A 18 25.59 -3.54 6.27
C ALA A 18 24.04 -3.56 6.35
N ARG A 19 23.35 -2.91 5.40
CA ARG A 19 21.88 -2.79 5.34
C ARG A 19 21.21 -3.94 4.59
N LEU A 20 21.96 -4.72 3.81
CA LEU A 20 21.44 -5.83 2.99
C LEU A 20 20.82 -6.97 3.82
N LEU A 21 21.09 -7.02 5.13
CA LEU A 21 20.55 -8.01 6.06
C LEU A 21 19.39 -7.48 6.93
N GLN A 22 19.04 -6.19 6.82
CA GLN A 22 17.89 -5.60 7.52
C GLN A 22 16.75 -5.39 6.52
N SER A 23 15.59 -5.98 6.80
CA SER A 23 14.34 -5.60 6.13
C SER A 23 14.15 -4.10 6.30
N GLU A 24 14.21 -3.33 5.21
CA GLU A 24 14.00 -1.90 5.30
C GLU A 24 12.59 -1.58 5.76
N LYS A 25 12.51 -0.57 6.62
CA LYS A 25 11.27 -0.11 7.23
C LYS A 25 10.34 0.49 6.17
N VAL A 26 9.03 0.23 6.26
CA VAL A 26 8.03 0.90 5.40
C VAL A 26 8.15 2.42 5.54
N SER A 27 8.37 3.10 4.41
CA SER A 27 8.55 4.56 4.36
C SER A 27 7.33 5.32 3.81
N LEU A 28 6.46 4.62 3.07
CA LEU A 28 5.31 5.20 2.36
C LEU A 28 4.13 4.25 2.43
N VAL A 29 2.95 4.79 2.66
CA VAL A 29 1.67 4.11 2.52
C VAL A 29 0.86 4.86 1.47
N GLN A 30 0.32 4.14 0.49
CA GLN A 30 -0.60 4.69 -0.50
C GLN A 30 -2.00 4.18 -0.20
N ILE A 31 -2.94 5.12 -0.13
CA ILE A 31 -4.35 4.88 0.17
C ILE A 31 -5.15 5.46 -0.98
N ALA A 32 -5.92 4.64 -1.68
CA ALA A 32 -6.88 5.11 -2.68
C ALA A 32 -8.30 4.86 -2.17
N TYR A 33 -9.17 5.87 -2.28
CA TYR A 33 -10.59 5.79 -1.99
C TYR A 33 -11.35 6.74 -2.91
N ASP A 34 -12.39 6.21 -3.55
CA ASP A 34 -13.19 6.90 -4.56
C ASP A 34 -12.29 7.46 -5.69
N THR A 35 -12.25 8.78 -5.87
CA THR A 35 -11.43 9.43 -6.91
C THR A 35 -10.08 9.97 -6.40
N ASN A 36 -9.73 9.69 -5.14
CA ASN A 36 -8.58 10.31 -4.48
C ASN A 36 -7.52 9.26 -4.10
N VAL A 37 -6.25 9.68 -4.15
CA VAL A 37 -5.10 8.90 -3.70
C VAL A 37 -4.30 9.75 -2.71
N TRP A 38 -4.12 9.22 -1.50
CA TRP A 38 -3.32 9.80 -0.43
C TRP A 38 -1.99 9.08 -0.31
N LEU A 39 -0.93 9.85 -0.12
CA LEU A 39 0.44 9.37 0.07
C LEU A 39 0.93 9.75 1.47
N LEU A 40 1.06 8.76 2.35
CA LEU A 40 1.46 8.97 3.74
C LEU A 40 2.92 8.56 3.92
N ARG A 41 3.80 9.55 4.13
CA ARG A 41 5.22 9.33 4.39
C ARG A 41 5.45 8.94 5.84
N LEU A 42 5.60 7.65 6.10
CA LEU A 42 5.73 7.12 7.47
C LEU A 42 7.04 7.51 8.14
N ASN A 43 8.09 7.78 7.37
CA ASN A 43 9.37 8.27 7.88
C ASN A 43 9.33 9.69 8.46
N LYS A 44 8.18 10.38 8.35
CA LYS A 44 7.95 11.71 8.96
C LYS A 44 7.30 11.64 10.34
N PHE A 45 6.76 10.49 10.73
CA PHE A 45 6.22 10.28 12.06
C PHE A 45 7.30 9.77 13.02
N ASP A 46 6.97 9.76 14.30
CA ASP A 46 7.82 9.21 15.34
C ASP A 46 8.21 7.75 15.04
N LYS A 47 9.41 7.38 15.51
CA LYS A 47 10.15 6.25 14.95
C LYS A 47 9.46 4.90 15.05
N ASN A 48 8.36 4.74 15.78
CA ASN A 48 7.69 3.45 16.01
C ASN A 48 6.15 3.51 16.02
N SER A 49 5.52 4.62 15.62
CA SER A 49 4.05 4.71 15.69
C SER A 49 3.41 5.10 14.36
N LEU A 50 2.29 4.45 14.04
CA LEU A 50 1.36 4.95 13.04
C LEU A 50 0.42 5.98 13.69
N PRO A 51 0.01 7.03 12.96
CA PRO A 51 -1.06 7.91 13.40
C PRO A 51 -2.30 7.11 13.82
N SER A 52 -2.94 7.48 14.94
CA SER A 52 -4.08 6.73 15.49
C SER A 52 -5.23 6.56 14.50
N SER A 53 -5.51 7.59 13.70
CA SER A 53 -6.53 7.53 12.64
C SER A 53 -6.22 6.46 11.58
N LEU A 54 -4.95 6.29 11.23
CA LEU A 54 -4.53 5.26 10.28
C LEU A 54 -4.63 3.86 10.89
N LYS A 55 -4.30 3.69 12.18
CA LYS A 55 -4.51 2.41 12.89
C LYS A 55 -5.98 2.01 12.88
N ILE A 56 -6.85 2.91 13.30
CA ILE A 56 -8.32 2.71 13.31
C ILE A 56 -8.81 2.30 11.91
N LEU A 57 -8.35 2.99 10.86
CA LEU A 57 -8.71 2.70 9.48
C LEU A 57 -8.30 1.28 9.06
N LEU A 58 -7.05 0.90 9.34
CA LEU A 58 -6.50 -0.39 8.93
C LEU A 58 -7.08 -1.56 9.72
N GLN A 59 -7.38 -1.35 11.01
CA GLN A 59 -7.92 -2.38 11.91
C GLN A 59 -9.44 -2.55 11.78
N SER A 60 -10.17 -1.55 11.27
CA SER A 60 -11.63 -1.61 11.13
C SER A 60 -12.10 -2.78 10.27
N GLU A 61 -12.98 -3.64 10.83
CA GLU A 61 -13.66 -4.72 10.10
C GLU A 61 -14.66 -4.20 9.06
N ALA A 62 -15.21 -3.01 9.31
CA ALA A 62 -16.15 -2.35 8.40
C ALA A 62 -15.47 -1.83 7.11
N ILE A 63 -14.14 -1.87 7.05
CA ILE A 63 -13.34 -1.38 5.92
C ILE A 63 -12.56 -2.54 5.31
N MET A 64 -12.80 -2.78 4.03
CA MET A 64 -12.09 -3.79 3.26
C MET A 64 -10.75 -3.22 2.76
N LYS A 65 -9.66 -3.88 3.11
CA LYS A 65 -8.31 -3.57 2.62
C LYS A 65 -8.04 -4.43 1.39
N ILE A 66 -7.84 -3.77 0.26
CA ILE A 66 -7.76 -4.39 -1.05
C ILE A 66 -6.39 -4.10 -1.64
N GLY A 67 -5.70 -5.10 -2.15
CA GLY A 67 -4.43 -4.85 -2.82
C GLY A 67 -3.81 -6.08 -3.41
N ARG A 68 -2.69 -5.89 -4.10
CA ARG A 68 -1.87 -7.00 -4.54
C ARG A 68 -0.91 -7.35 -3.41
N ALA A 69 -1.04 -8.53 -2.82
CA ALA A 69 -0.25 -8.96 -1.66
C ALA A 69 -0.49 -8.07 -0.41
N VAL A 70 -1.72 -7.57 -0.24
CA VAL A 70 -2.07 -6.64 0.86
C VAL A 70 -1.79 -7.23 2.23
N SER A 71 -1.90 -8.55 2.37
CA SER A 71 -1.59 -9.25 3.62
C SER A 71 -0.10 -9.11 3.99
N ASP A 72 0.79 -9.18 3.01
CA ASP A 72 2.23 -9.05 3.25
C ASP A 72 2.59 -7.62 3.62
N ASP A 73 1.91 -6.64 3.05
CA ASP A 73 2.16 -5.25 3.40
C ASP A 73 1.63 -4.87 4.78
N LEU A 74 0.47 -5.39 5.17
CA LEU A 74 -0.05 -5.23 6.54
C LEU A 74 0.89 -5.88 7.57
N LYS A 75 1.49 -7.05 7.25
CA LYS A 75 2.53 -7.67 8.10
C LYS A 75 3.79 -6.80 8.21
N LYS A 76 4.18 -6.09 7.15
CA LYS A 76 5.29 -5.13 7.24
C LYS A 76 4.95 -3.98 8.18
N LEU A 77 3.72 -3.46 8.13
CA LEU A 77 3.26 -2.40 9.04
C LEU A 77 3.17 -2.88 10.50
N GLU A 78 2.72 -4.10 10.73
CA GLU A 78 2.74 -4.76 12.05
C GLU A 78 4.18 -4.83 12.60
N ARG A 79 5.11 -5.40 11.82
CA ARG A 79 6.52 -5.51 12.18
C ARG A 79 7.17 -4.15 12.46
N ASP A 80 6.90 -3.16 11.61
CA ASP A 80 7.64 -1.90 11.61
C ASP A 80 7.05 -0.83 12.57
N PHE A 81 5.76 -0.93 12.90
CA PHE A 81 5.05 0.10 13.67
C PHE A 81 4.09 -0.45 14.74
N GLY A 82 4.11 -1.76 15.00
CA GLY A 82 3.24 -2.38 16.00
C GLY A 82 1.75 -2.22 15.67
N LEU A 83 1.40 -2.24 14.38
CA LEU A 83 0.00 -2.34 13.96
C LEU A 83 -0.56 -3.70 14.40
N GLU A 84 -1.63 -3.72 15.18
CA GLU A 84 -2.26 -4.99 15.55
C GLU A 84 -2.99 -5.60 14.35
N GLU A 85 -3.52 -6.82 14.51
CA GLU A 85 -4.14 -7.54 13.42
C GLU A 85 -5.20 -6.70 12.69
N SER A 86 -5.03 -6.57 11.37
CA SER A 86 -6.02 -5.94 10.50
C SER A 86 -7.00 -7.00 9.99
N HIS A 87 -8.28 -6.68 9.89
CA HIS A 87 -9.32 -7.60 9.37
C HIS A 87 -9.69 -7.28 7.91
N GLY A 88 -10.68 -7.94 7.30
CA GLY A 88 -11.25 -7.51 6.01
C GLY A 88 -10.26 -7.38 4.83
N LYS A 89 -9.33 -8.33 4.67
CA LYS A 89 -8.32 -8.31 3.59
C LYS A 89 -8.87 -8.98 2.33
N LEU A 90 -8.65 -8.38 1.16
CA LEU A 90 -8.95 -8.98 -0.14
C LEU A 90 -7.72 -8.90 -1.05
N GLU A 91 -7.23 -10.08 -1.43
CA GLU A 91 -6.12 -10.22 -2.36
C GLU A 91 -6.62 -10.10 -3.80
N LEU A 92 -6.23 -9.02 -4.48
CA LEU A 92 -6.67 -8.70 -5.84
C LEU A 92 -6.35 -9.83 -6.83
N GLY A 93 -5.17 -10.45 -6.72
CA GLY A 93 -4.77 -11.54 -7.62
C GLY A 93 -5.73 -12.74 -7.54
N ASN A 94 -6.10 -13.16 -6.33
CA ASN A 94 -7.06 -14.24 -6.12
C ASN A 94 -8.46 -13.84 -6.57
N TYR A 95 -8.89 -12.62 -6.23
CA TYR A 95 -10.20 -12.12 -6.60
C TYR A 95 -10.39 -12.06 -8.12
N CYS A 96 -9.43 -11.45 -8.84
CA CYS A 96 -9.49 -11.35 -10.30
C CYS A 96 -9.42 -12.72 -10.98
N LYS A 97 -8.62 -13.67 -10.44
CA LYS A 97 -8.59 -15.05 -10.95
C LYS A 97 -9.96 -15.72 -10.82
N ASN A 98 -10.56 -15.62 -9.64
CA ASN A 98 -11.86 -16.24 -9.35
C ASN A 98 -13.00 -15.62 -10.17
N LYS A 99 -12.85 -14.35 -10.58
CA LYS A 99 -13.78 -13.68 -11.51
C LYS A 99 -13.50 -13.96 -12.99
N GLY A 100 -12.49 -14.76 -13.31
CA GLY A 100 -12.12 -15.08 -14.70
C GLY A 100 -11.46 -13.91 -15.45
N ALA A 101 -11.12 -12.82 -14.78
CA ALA A 101 -10.46 -11.67 -15.40
C ALA A 101 -9.00 -11.97 -15.74
N ILE A 102 -8.34 -12.83 -14.95
CA ILE A 102 -6.98 -13.32 -15.20
C ILE A 102 -6.95 -14.84 -14.98
N ASN A 103 -5.98 -15.53 -15.58
CA ASN A 103 -5.84 -16.99 -15.41
C ASN A 103 -4.92 -17.41 -14.25
N LYS A 104 -4.08 -16.49 -13.74
CA LYS A 104 -3.10 -16.73 -12.66
C LYS A 104 -3.16 -15.63 -11.61
N ALA A 105 -3.33 -16.02 -10.35
CA ALA A 105 -3.36 -15.08 -9.22
C ALA A 105 -1.99 -14.45 -8.92
N SER A 106 -0.91 -15.03 -9.44
CA SER A 106 0.46 -14.56 -9.23
C SER A 106 0.81 -13.31 -10.05
N TYR A 107 0.01 -12.93 -11.04
CA TYR A 107 0.29 -11.76 -11.86
C TYR A 107 0.44 -10.47 -11.04
N GLY A 108 1.35 -9.60 -11.48
CA GLY A 108 1.61 -8.32 -10.86
C GLY A 108 0.46 -7.33 -11.03
N LEU A 109 0.44 -6.28 -10.21
CA LEU A 109 -0.58 -5.25 -10.26
C LEU A 109 -0.64 -4.56 -11.63
N GLU A 110 0.50 -4.34 -12.28
CA GLU A 110 0.59 -3.79 -13.65
C GLU A 110 -0.26 -4.59 -14.65
N TYR A 111 -0.07 -5.92 -14.68
CA TYR A 111 -0.81 -6.80 -15.57
C TYR A 111 -2.31 -6.82 -15.24
N ILE A 112 -2.65 -6.88 -13.95
CA ILE A 112 -4.05 -6.84 -13.50
C ILE A 112 -4.72 -5.53 -13.95
N CYS A 113 -4.06 -4.40 -13.77
CA CYS A 113 -4.54 -3.09 -14.22
C CYS A 113 -4.69 -3.03 -15.74
N ALA A 114 -3.72 -3.55 -16.50
CA ALA A 114 -3.80 -3.60 -17.96
C ALA A 114 -5.02 -4.38 -18.46
N VAL A 115 -5.32 -5.52 -17.84
CA VAL A 115 -6.47 -6.35 -18.21
C VAL A 115 -7.80 -5.73 -17.77
N VAL A 116 -7.88 -5.26 -16.52
CA VAL A 116 -9.16 -4.79 -15.93
C VAL A 116 -9.50 -3.36 -16.36
N LEU A 117 -8.53 -2.45 -16.30
CA LEU A 117 -8.74 -1.03 -16.60
C LEU A 117 -8.52 -0.70 -18.08
N LYS A 118 -8.02 -1.65 -18.88
CA LYS A 118 -7.58 -1.44 -20.27
C LYS A 118 -6.57 -0.30 -20.41
N ARG A 119 -5.77 -0.08 -19.35
CA ARG A 119 -4.73 0.95 -19.28
C ARG A 119 -3.43 0.31 -18.79
N SER A 120 -2.36 0.50 -19.56
CA SER A 120 -1.03 0.05 -19.15
C SER A 120 -0.45 1.01 -18.11
N TYR A 121 0.15 0.45 -17.05
CA TYR A 121 0.90 1.21 -16.07
C TYR A 121 2.38 1.19 -16.47
N GLN A 122 2.96 2.33 -16.82
CA GLN A 122 4.39 2.39 -17.07
C GLN A 122 5.15 2.35 -15.74
N LYS A 123 5.99 1.32 -15.55
CA LYS A 123 6.84 1.15 -14.37
C LYS A 123 8.07 2.08 -14.41
N THR A 124 7.87 3.36 -14.69
CA THR A 124 8.91 4.37 -14.57
C THR A 124 8.83 4.90 -13.15
N ALA A 125 9.85 4.65 -12.33
CA ALA A 125 9.89 5.12 -10.94
C ALA A 125 9.79 6.65 -10.89
N ILE A 126 8.59 7.17 -10.66
CA ILE A 126 8.38 8.62 -10.50
C ILE A 126 9.06 9.01 -9.18
N HIS A 127 10.23 9.63 -9.27
CA HIS A 127 10.81 10.38 -8.16
C HIS A 127 9.86 11.55 -7.85
N LEU A 128 8.92 11.33 -6.93
CA LEU A 128 7.99 12.36 -6.47
C LEU A 128 8.74 13.40 -5.63
N LYS A 129 9.32 14.40 -6.30
CA LYS A 129 9.71 15.68 -5.68
C LYS A 129 8.43 16.50 -5.44
N TYR A 130 7.82 16.32 -4.28
CA TYR A 130 6.80 17.25 -3.79
C TYR A 130 7.44 18.24 -2.82
N ASP A 131 7.35 19.53 -3.16
CA ASP A 131 7.72 20.69 -2.34
C ASP A 131 6.50 21.12 -1.53
N TYR A 132 6.56 20.96 -0.21
CA TYR A 132 5.57 21.50 0.73
C TYR A 132 5.99 22.92 1.08
N ARG A 133 5.64 23.90 0.23
CA ARG A 133 5.63 25.29 0.64
C ARG A 133 4.28 25.93 0.35
N LYS A 134 3.68 26.36 1.47
CA LYS A 134 2.61 27.34 1.66
C LYS A 134 1.20 26.86 1.34
N ASN A 135 0.43 26.68 2.41
CA ASN A 135 -0.82 27.42 2.64
C ASN A 135 -1.13 27.36 4.15
N ASP A 136 -0.37 28.13 4.93
CA ASP A 136 -0.82 28.62 6.22
C ASP A 136 -1.43 30.00 5.91
N GLY A 137 -2.76 30.05 5.87
CA GLY A 137 -3.55 31.28 5.90
C GLY A 137 -4.03 31.54 7.31
#